data_AF-A0A660VD07-F1
#
_entry.id   AF-A0A660VD07-F1
#
_cell.length_a   1.000
_cell.length_b   1.000
_cell.length_c   1.000
_cell.angle_alpha   90.00
_cell.angle_beta   90.00
_cell.angle_gamma   90.00
#
_symmetry.space_group_name_H-M   'P 1'
#
loop_
_entity.id
_entity.type
_entity.pdbx_description
1 polymer ?
#
loop_
_entity_poly.entity_id
_entity_poly.type
_entity_poly.pdbx_seq_one_letter_code
_entity_poly.pdbx_strand_id
1 'polypeptide(L)'
;MRFVYPLLVVLLVVFVIGVAFAGHWEVKEVKVWIPGHYEKVWVPPVYKDVVINNRLVRIKLRNGYWRVVWIPGHWKVLKVWVWVDDD
;
A
#
# COMPACT_ATOMS: atom_id res chain seq x y z
N MET A 1 54.23 1.43 28.12
CA MET A 1 53.11 0.91 27.29
C MET A 1 51.85 0.73 28.16
N ARG A 2 51.18 1.81 28.58
CA ARG A 2 50.00 1.72 29.49
C ARG A 2 48.90 2.76 29.26
N PHE A 3 49.07 3.68 28.29
CA PHE A 3 48.14 4.79 28.06
C PHE A 3 47.23 4.64 26.84
N VAL A 4 47.35 3.55 26.07
CA VAL A 4 46.57 3.33 24.84
C VAL A 4 45.18 2.77 25.14
N TYR A 5 45.04 1.98 26.21
CA TYR A 5 43.79 1.33 26.61
C TYR A 5 42.65 2.29 27.04
N PRO A 6 42.85 3.34 27.85
CA PRO A 6 41.73 4.20 28.26
C PRO A 6 41.17 5.03 27.10
N LEU A 7 42.02 5.41 26.13
CA LEU A 7 41.62 6.22 24.98
C LEU A 7 40.81 5.40 23.96
N LEU A 8 41.17 4.13 23.77
CA LEU A 8 40.39 3.17 22.98
C LEU A 8 39.02 2.88 23.60
N VAL A 9 38.94 2.74 24.93
CA VAL A 9 37.67 2.51 25.63
C VAL A 9 36.76 3.74 25.53
N VAL A 10 37.30 4.95 25.70
CA VAL A 10 36.52 6.19 25.54
C VAL A 10 36.01 6.34 24.10
N LEU A 11 36.83 6.06 23.09
CA LEU A 11 36.39 6.07 21.69
C LEU A 11 35.32 5.02 21.40
N LEU A 12 35.43 3.83 21.97
CA LEU A 12 34.44 2.75 21.81
C LEU A 12 33.13 3.11 22.50
N VAL A 13 33.17 3.75 23.67
CA VAL A 13 31.99 4.24 24.38
C VAL A 13 31.32 5.39 23.63
N VAL A 14 32.08 6.36 23.11
CA VAL A 14 31.56 7.46 22.28
C VAL A 14 30.97 6.94 20.96
N PHE A 15 31.60 5.93 20.34
CA PHE A 15 31.09 5.30 19.12
C PHE A 15 29.80 4.52 19.40
N VAL A 16 29.74 3.73 20.47
CA VAL A 16 28.54 2.97 20.84
C VAL A 16 27.40 3.90 21.24
N ILE A 17 27.68 4.96 22.00
CA ILE A 17 26.68 5.96 22.38
C ILE A 17 26.22 6.74 21.13
N GLY A 18 27.13 7.19 20.27
CA GLY A 18 26.79 7.89 19.03
C GLY A 18 25.99 7.05 18.02
N VAL A 19 26.23 5.73 17.99
CA VAL A 19 25.43 4.79 17.19
C VAL A 19 24.08 4.49 17.85
N ALA A 20 23.98 4.56 19.18
CA ALA A 20 22.72 4.38 19.91
C ALA A 20 21.77 5.59 19.81
N PHE A 21 22.27 6.77 19.42
CA PHE A 21 21.48 7.95 19.03
C PHE A 21 21.16 7.99 17.52
N ALA A 22 21.49 6.92 16.77
CA ALA A 22 21.01 6.79 15.41
C ALA A 22 19.58 6.23 15.48
N GLY A 23 18.61 7.03 15.03
CA GLY A 23 17.18 6.79 15.21
C GLY A 23 16.62 5.43 14.76
N HIS A 24 15.30 5.36 14.64
CA HIS A 24 14.62 4.10 14.33
C HIS A 24 13.60 4.25 13.20
N TRP A 25 13.29 3.12 12.56
CA TRP A 25 12.23 3.04 11.57
C TRP A 25 10.88 2.93 12.28
N GLU A 26 10.02 3.92 12.07
CA GLU A 26 8.65 3.92 12.58
C GLU A 26 7.66 3.83 11.40
N VAL A 27 6.56 3.09 11.60
CA VAL A 27 5.45 3.09 10.64
C VAL A 27 4.53 4.26 10.94
N LYS A 28 4.43 5.22 10.02
CA LYS A 28 3.49 6.34 10.11
C LYS A 28 2.35 6.20 9.12
N GLU A 29 1.16 6.62 9.54
CA GLU A 29 -0.01 6.73 8.69
C GLU A 29 -0.04 8.11 8.03
N VAL A 30 0.12 8.13 6.70
CA VAL A 30 0.08 9.36 5.92
C VAL A 30 -1.17 9.36 5.05
N LYS A 31 -1.89 10.47 5.08
CA LYS A 31 -3.07 10.70 4.24
C LYS A 31 -2.62 11.27 2.90
N VAL A 32 -2.79 10.51 1.81
CA VAL A 32 -2.37 10.89 0.46
C VAL A 32 -3.59 11.04 -0.44
N TRP A 33 -3.60 12.09 -1.27
CA TRP A 33 -4.62 12.29 -2.29
C TRP A 33 -4.29 11.46 -3.52
N ILE A 34 -5.19 10.56 -3.89
CA ILE A 34 -5.07 9.79 -5.13
C ILE A 34 -5.88 10.52 -6.20
N PRO A 35 -5.28 10.99 -7.30
CA PRO A 35 -6.00 11.67 -8.36
C PRO A 35 -6.99 10.73 -9.04
N GLY A 36 -8.08 11.31 -9.54
CA GLY A 36 -9.03 10.57 -10.37
C GLY A 36 -8.38 10.09 -11.65
N HIS A 37 -8.80 8.94 -12.14
CA HIS A 37 -8.26 8.35 -13.36
C HIS A 37 -9.34 7.56 -14.10
N TYR A 38 -9.07 7.28 -15.38
CA TYR A 38 -9.89 6.38 -16.17
C TYR A 38 -9.41 4.95 -15.99
N GLU A 39 -10.33 4.05 -15.65
CA GLU A 39 -10.06 2.62 -15.52
C GLU A 39 -10.94 1.83 -16.50
N LYS A 40 -10.39 0.73 -17.04
CA LYS A 40 -11.10 -0.19 -17.92
C LYS A 40 -11.72 -1.31 -17.09
N VAL A 41 -13.03 -1.30 -16.97
CA VAL A 41 -13.81 -2.26 -16.16
C VAL A 41 -14.55 -3.23 -17.07
N TRP A 42 -14.57 -4.52 -16.71
CA TRP A 42 -15.37 -5.53 -17.39
C TRP A 42 -16.83 -5.46 -16.92
N VAL A 43 -17.75 -5.21 -17.84
CA VAL A 43 -19.18 -5.29 -17.56
C VAL A 43 -19.66 -6.71 -17.90
N PRO A 44 -20.19 -7.48 -16.92
CA PRO A 44 -20.57 -8.87 -17.16
C PRO A 44 -21.77 -8.99 -18.11
N PRO A 45 -21.88 -10.11 -18.85
CA PRO A 45 -23.05 -10.42 -19.66
C PRO A 45 -24.33 -10.53 -18.83
N VAL A 46 -25.46 -10.16 -19.42
CA VAL A 46 -26.77 -10.25 -18.79
C VAL A 46 -27.48 -11.51 -19.29
N TYR A 47 -27.96 -12.32 -18.35
CA TYR A 47 -28.74 -13.53 -18.61
C TYR A 47 -30.12 -13.42 -17.99
N LYS A 48 -31.07 -14.16 -18.56
CA LYS A 48 -32.42 -14.31 -18.02
C LYS A 48 -32.83 -15.77 -18.11
N ASP A 49 -33.41 -16.26 -17.03
CA ASP A 49 -34.00 -17.59 -16.99
C ASP A 49 -35.45 -17.50 -17.48
N VAL A 50 -35.81 -18.36 -18.43
CA VAL A 50 -37.14 -18.39 -19.08
C VAL A 50 -37.59 -19.84 -19.17
N VAL A 51 -38.88 -20.09 -18.97
CA VAL A 51 -39.46 -21.42 -19.16
C VAL A 51 -39.89 -21.58 -20.62
N ILE A 52 -39.31 -22.55 -21.30
CA ILE A 52 -39.67 -22.92 -22.69
C ILE A 52 -40.00 -24.41 -22.68
N ASN A 53 -41.20 -24.78 -23.17
CA ASN A 53 -41.67 -26.17 -23.19
C ASN A 53 -41.52 -26.88 -21.84
N ASN A 54 -41.96 -26.22 -20.76
CA ASN A 54 -41.88 -26.74 -19.39
C ASN A 54 -40.45 -27.05 -18.88
N ARG A 55 -39.42 -26.45 -19.50
CA ARG A 55 -38.02 -26.53 -19.06
C ARG A 55 -37.47 -25.14 -18.77
N LEU A 56 -36.72 -25.00 -17.68
CA LEU A 56 -36.01 -23.78 -17.35
C LEU A 56 -34.76 -23.66 -18.24
N VAL A 57 -34.69 -22.61 -19.05
CA VAL A 57 -33.58 -22.33 -19.96
C VAL A 57 -33.00 -20.96 -19.64
N ARG A 58 -31.66 -20.88 -19.55
CA ARG A 58 -30.94 -19.62 -19.38
C ARG A 58 -30.59 -19.03 -20.74
N ILE A 59 -31.15 -17.87 -21.05
CA ILE A 59 -30.90 -17.16 -22.30
C ILE A 59 -29.98 -15.97 -22.04
N LYS A 60 -29.00 -15.78 -22.91
CA LYS A 60 -28.12 -14.61 -22.91
C LYS A 60 -28.83 -13.44 -23.60
N LEU A 61 -29.05 -12.34 -22.86
CA LEU A 61 -29.68 -11.14 -23.38
C LEU A 61 -28.66 -10.14 -23.92
N ARG A 62 -27.49 -10.05 -23.29
CA ARG A 62 -26.43 -9.12 -23.66
C ARG A 62 -25.05 -9.72 -23.40
N ASN A 63 -24.12 -9.52 -24.32
CA ASN A 63 -22.72 -9.88 -24.14
C ASN A 63 -22.04 -8.98 -23.11
N GLY A 64 -21.03 -9.52 -22.44
CA GLY A 64 -20.13 -8.72 -21.64
C GLY A 64 -19.25 -7.86 -22.53
N TYR A 65 -18.83 -6.71 -22.04
CA TYR A 65 -17.98 -5.79 -22.78
C TYR A 65 -17.10 -4.99 -21.83
N TRP A 66 -15.98 -4.50 -22.36
CA TRP A 66 -15.12 -3.59 -21.64
C TRP A 66 -15.67 -2.17 -21.74
N ARG A 67 -15.72 -1.48 -20.59
CA ARG A 67 -16.11 -0.07 -20.52
C ARG A 67 -15.01 0.71 -19.83
N VAL A 68 -14.71 1.90 -20.33
CA VAL A 68 -13.86 2.88 -19.64
C VAL A 68 -14.75 3.72 -18.73
N VAL A 69 -14.41 3.78 -17.44
CA VAL A 69 -15.17 4.52 -16.42
C VAL A 69 -14.23 5.51 -15.73
N TRP A 70 -14.72 6.70 -15.43
CA TRP A 70 -14.01 7.67 -14.60
C TRP A 70 -14.15 7.29 -13.13
N ILE A 71 -13.02 7.11 -12.45
CA ILE A 71 -12.98 6.88 -11.01
C ILE A 71 -12.60 8.20 -10.34
N PRO A 72 -13.44 8.74 -9.43
CA PRO A 72 -13.14 9.97 -8.75
C PRO A 72 -11.91 9.81 -7.84
N GLY A 73 -11.13 10.88 -7.73
CA GLY A 73 -10.03 10.95 -6.77
C GLY A 73 -10.53 10.79 -5.34
N HIS A 74 -9.73 10.15 -4.50
CA HIS A 74 -10.09 9.91 -3.11
C HIS A 74 -8.85 10.00 -2.21
N TRP A 75 -9.09 10.30 -0.94
CA TRP A 75 -8.06 10.23 0.08
C TRP A 75 -7.85 8.78 0.49
N LYS A 76 -6.59 8.35 0.54
CA LYS A 76 -6.20 7.04 1.05
C LYS A 76 -5.18 7.22 2.17
N VAL A 77 -5.34 6.43 3.22
CA VAL A 77 -4.34 6.33 4.29
C VAL A 77 -3.38 5.23 3.91
N LEU A 78 -2.10 5.56 3.84
CA LEU A 78 -1.02 4.63 3.54
C LEU A 78 -0.11 4.52 4.77
N LYS A 79 0.36 3.30 5.05
CA LYS A 79 1.39 3.04 6.05
C LYS A 79 2.75 3.12 5.35
N VAL A 80 3.55 4.10 5.74
CA VAL A 80 4.90 4.30 5.20
C VAL A 80 5.92 4.19 6.31
N TRP A 81 7.06 3.59 5.98
CA TRP A 81 8.21 3.54 6.89
C TRP A 81 8.95 4.87 6.80
N VAL A 82 9.11 5.53 7.95
CA VAL A 82 9.82 6.80 8.07
C VAL A 82 10.94 6.60 9.08
N TRP A 83 12.14 7.09 8.75
CA TRP A 83 13.24 7.17 9.70
C TRP A 83 12.99 8.35 10.64
N VAL A 84 12.98 8.10 11.94
CA VAL A 84 12.78 9.10 12.98
C VAL A 84 14.04 9.14 13.82
N ASP A 85 14.65 10.32 13.96
CA ASP A 85 15.80 10.51 14.82
C ASP A 85 15.37 10.54 16.29
N ASP A 86 16.11 9.85 17.15
CA ASP A 86 15.88 9.84 18.59
C ASP A 86 16.65 11.04 19.19
N ASP A 87 15.92 12.10 19.59
CA ASP A 87 16.45 13.33 20.23
C ASP A 87 17.12 13.10 21.59
#